data_AF-A0A941LJH5-F1
#
_entry.id   AF-A0A941LJH5-F1
#
_cell.length_a   1.000
_cell.length_b   1.000
_cell.length_c   1.000
_cell.angle_alpha   90.00
_cell.angle_beta   90.00
_cell.angle_gamma   90.00
#
_symmetry.space_group_name_H-M   'P 1'
#
loop_
_entity.id
_entity.type
_entity.pdbx_description
1 polymer ?
#
loop_
_entity_poly.entity_id
_entity_poly.type
_entity_poly.pdbx_seq_one_letter_code
_entity_poly.pdbx_strand_id
1 'polypeptide(L)'
;MMPTHTPTDEELKNQVIRQVLAGDTAGAQQTANEIADHRYLRDAWQMMLFVESERGNVQAVKDTILSCPDPSLLASHFYLELPQLFIKAGDRSGAIEIAKAMGNAGVLPLIGIAAHLAQDGDMAGAHDALSHMEDEDLRTMILRKVIAYQPMIQRLDGSNLVGGQAAEGDSLAA
;
A
#
# COMPACT_ATOMS: atom_id res chain seq x y z
N MET A 1 -24.25 -5.58 43.49
CA MET A 1 -23.29 -4.87 42.63
C MET A 1 -22.51 -5.92 41.87
N MET A 2 -22.68 -6.02 40.56
CA MET A 2 -21.79 -6.84 39.73
C MET A 2 -20.45 -6.11 39.64
N PRO A 3 -19.30 -6.75 39.90
CA PRO A 3 -18.02 -6.14 39.62
C PRO A 3 -17.93 -5.88 38.11
N THR A 4 -17.73 -4.62 37.73
CA THR A 4 -17.35 -4.26 36.35
C THR A 4 -15.93 -4.75 36.15
N HIS A 5 -15.78 -5.84 35.38
CA HIS A 5 -14.47 -6.32 34.93
C HIS A 5 -13.89 -5.26 33.99
N THR A 6 -12.78 -4.64 34.39
CA THR A 6 -12.00 -3.80 33.48
C THR A 6 -11.18 -4.76 32.60
N PRO A 7 -11.37 -4.75 31.28
CA PRO A 7 -10.62 -5.62 30.39
C PRO A 7 -9.13 -5.29 30.45
N THR A 8 -8.30 -6.32 30.34
CA THR A 8 -6.85 -6.20 30.20
C THR A 8 -6.48 -5.76 28.77
N ASP A 9 -5.29 -5.18 28.59
CA ASP A 9 -4.79 -4.80 27.25
C ASP A 9 -4.73 -5.98 26.27
N GLU A 10 -4.48 -7.20 26.77
CA GLU A 10 -4.52 -8.41 25.94
C GLU A 10 -5.97 -8.76 25.52
N GLU A 11 -6.93 -8.63 26.43
CA GLU A 11 -8.36 -8.82 26.12
C GLU A 11 -8.86 -7.77 25.11
N LEU A 12 -8.44 -6.51 25.27
CA LEU A 12 -8.72 -5.42 24.34
C LEU A 12 -8.12 -5.69 22.96
N LYS A 13 -6.84 -6.08 22.87
CA LYS A 13 -6.22 -6.51 21.60
C LYS A 13 -6.99 -7.65 20.95
N ASN A 14 -7.37 -8.67 21.72
CA ASN A 14 -8.15 -9.80 21.19
C ASN A 14 -9.55 -9.37 20.72
N GLN A 15 -10.14 -8.35 21.35
CA GLN A 15 -11.39 -7.74 20.91
C GLN A 15 -11.21 -6.96 19.61
N VAL A 16 -10.15 -6.16 19.47
CA VAL A 16 -9.79 -5.49 18.21
C VAL A 16 -9.72 -6.49 17.06
N ILE A 17 -9.02 -7.61 17.25
CA ILE A 17 -8.88 -8.66 16.24
C ILE A 17 -10.26 -9.24 15.85
N ARG A 18 -11.14 -9.51 16.82
CA ARG A 18 -12.50 -9.99 16.53
C ARG A 18 -13.33 -8.96 15.75
N GLN A 19 -13.25 -7.69 16.13
CA GLN A 19 -14.00 -6.61 15.47
C GLN A 19 -13.55 -6.42 14.02
N VAL A 20 -12.23 -6.34 13.77
CA VAL A 20 -11.74 -6.20 12.39
C VAL A 20 -12.05 -7.44 11.55
N LEU A 21 -11.96 -8.65 12.11
CA LEU A 21 -12.39 -9.88 11.43
C LEU A 21 -13.90 -9.89 11.13
N ALA A 22 -14.73 -9.21 11.91
CA ALA A 22 -16.14 -9.01 11.63
C ALA A 22 -16.43 -7.85 10.64
N GLY A 23 -15.41 -7.07 10.25
CA GLY A 23 -15.55 -5.88 9.40
C GLY A 23 -15.91 -4.60 10.16
N ASP A 24 -15.86 -4.62 11.50
CA ASP A 24 -16.05 -3.46 12.35
C ASP A 24 -14.73 -2.70 12.56
N THR A 25 -14.22 -2.06 11.51
CA THR A 25 -12.96 -1.32 11.56
C THR A 25 -13.04 -0.13 12.55
N ALA A 26 -14.16 0.58 12.57
CA ALA A 26 -14.35 1.73 13.45
C ALA A 26 -14.40 1.32 14.94
N GLY A 27 -15.13 0.27 15.28
CA GLY A 27 -15.14 -0.28 16.64
C GLY A 27 -13.79 -0.87 17.04
N ALA A 28 -13.07 -1.49 16.09
CA ALA A 28 -11.70 -1.95 16.31
C ALA A 28 -10.75 -0.78 16.65
N GLN A 29 -10.83 0.35 15.94
CA GLN A 29 -10.04 1.55 16.25
C GLN A 29 -10.37 2.12 17.64
N GLN A 30 -11.66 2.17 18.00
CA GLN A 30 -12.08 2.63 19.33
C GLN A 30 -11.50 1.76 20.44
N THR A 31 -11.65 0.44 20.34
CA THR A 31 -11.08 -0.50 21.32
C THR A 31 -9.55 -0.41 21.36
N ALA A 32 -8.87 -0.26 20.22
CA ALA A 32 -7.42 -0.15 20.18
C ALA A 32 -6.92 1.09 20.96
N ASN A 33 -7.65 2.20 20.87
CA ASN A 33 -7.31 3.43 21.60
C ASN A 33 -7.48 3.33 23.13
N GLU A 34 -8.09 2.26 23.63
CA GLU A 34 -8.18 1.97 25.08
C GLU A 34 -6.96 1.19 25.61
N ILE A 35 -6.10 0.66 24.72
CA ILE A 35 -4.94 -0.16 25.10
C ILE A 35 -3.79 0.73 25.60
N ALA A 36 -3.29 0.46 26.81
CA ALA A 36 -2.24 1.25 27.44
C ALA A 36 -0.81 0.73 27.16
N ASP A 37 -0.59 -0.59 27.18
CA ASP A 37 0.71 -1.19 26.85
C ASP A 37 0.98 -1.03 25.34
N HIS A 38 2.05 -0.30 25.04
CA HIS A 38 2.47 0.02 23.69
C HIS A 38 2.68 -1.21 22.79
N ARG A 39 3.09 -2.37 23.33
CA ARG A 39 3.28 -3.59 22.55
C ARG A 39 1.95 -4.16 22.10
N TYR A 40 0.97 -4.25 23.01
CA TYR A 40 -0.37 -4.72 22.66
C TYR A 40 -1.08 -3.74 21.72
N LEU A 41 -0.90 -2.43 21.93
CA LEU A 41 -1.42 -1.40 21.04
C LEU A 41 -0.85 -1.58 19.63
N ARG A 42 0.48 -1.69 19.50
CA ARG A 42 1.14 -1.90 18.21
C ARG A 42 0.63 -3.16 17.54
N ASP A 43 0.60 -4.29 18.24
CA ASP A 43 0.08 -5.56 17.71
C ASP A 43 -1.37 -5.43 17.18
N ALA A 44 -2.23 -4.70 17.91
CA ALA A 44 -3.62 -4.47 17.52
C ALA A 44 -3.72 -3.72 16.18
N TRP A 45 -2.99 -2.61 16.03
CA TRP A 45 -2.94 -1.83 14.79
C TRP A 45 -2.33 -2.62 13.62
N GLN A 46 -1.29 -3.42 13.89
CA GLN A 46 -0.68 -4.27 12.87
C GLN A 46 -1.66 -5.33 12.36
N MET A 47 -2.44 -5.95 13.24
CA MET A 47 -3.46 -6.93 12.85
C MET A 47 -4.60 -6.30 12.08
N MET A 48 -5.01 -5.08 12.43
CA MET A 48 -6.01 -4.35 11.64
C MET A 48 -5.52 -4.08 10.22
N LEU A 49 -4.29 -3.55 10.07
CA LEU A 49 -3.70 -3.33 8.75
C LEU A 49 -3.62 -4.61 7.94
N PHE A 50 -3.16 -5.70 8.55
CA PHE A 50 -3.05 -6.98 7.88
C PHE A 50 -4.41 -7.46 7.35
N VAL A 51 -5.44 -7.52 8.20
CA VAL A 51 -6.77 -8.00 7.82
C VAL A 51 -7.41 -7.15 6.73
N GLU A 52 -7.33 -5.82 6.83
CA GLU A 52 -7.91 -4.93 5.81
C GLU A 52 -7.14 -4.97 4.49
N SER A 53 -5.82 -5.15 4.54
CA SER A 53 -4.99 -5.30 3.34
C SER A 53 -5.30 -6.60 2.59
N GLU A 54 -5.45 -7.71 3.31
CA GLU A 54 -5.83 -9.00 2.72
C GLU A 54 -7.22 -8.97 2.07
N ARG A 55 -8.12 -8.11 2.57
CA ARG A 55 -9.45 -7.87 1.97
C ARG A 55 -9.42 -6.94 0.77
N GLY A 56 -8.30 -6.28 0.51
CA GLY A 56 -8.21 -5.24 -0.51
C GLY A 56 -9.03 -3.99 -0.20
N ASN A 57 -9.38 -3.75 1.07
CA ASN A 57 -10.18 -2.61 1.48
C ASN A 57 -9.28 -1.36 1.62
N VAL A 58 -8.90 -0.76 0.50
CA VAL A 58 -7.97 0.38 0.46
C VAL A 58 -8.39 1.56 1.33
N GLN A 59 -9.71 1.82 1.44
CA GLN A 59 -10.20 2.88 2.31
C GLN A 59 -9.96 2.56 3.79
N ALA A 60 -10.30 1.34 4.24
CA ALA A 60 -10.07 0.94 5.62
C ALA A 60 -8.57 0.85 5.98
N VAL A 61 -7.72 0.43 5.04
CA VAL A 61 -6.26 0.48 5.21
C VAL A 61 -5.81 1.92 5.43
N LYS A 62 -6.25 2.85 4.58
CA LYS A 62 -5.91 4.27 4.70
C LYS A 62 -6.37 4.85 6.04
N ASP A 63 -7.63 4.61 6.40
CA ASP A 63 -8.21 5.11 7.65
C ASP A 63 -7.45 4.54 8.87
N THR A 64 -7.04 3.28 8.82
CA THR A 64 -6.24 2.64 9.88
C THR A 64 -4.85 3.27 10.00
N ILE A 65 -4.17 3.55 8.89
CA ILE A 65 -2.86 4.22 8.89
C ILE A 65 -2.97 5.62 9.48
N LEU A 66 -3.94 6.41 9.02
CA LEU A 66 -4.12 7.80 9.43
C LEU A 66 -4.60 7.95 10.88
N SER A 67 -5.30 6.93 11.41
CA SER A 67 -5.81 6.93 12.78
C SER A 67 -4.84 6.35 13.79
N CYS A 68 -3.76 5.69 13.36
CA CYS A 68 -2.81 5.09 14.27
C CYS A 68 -2.00 6.17 15.00
N PRO A 69 -1.94 6.13 16.35
CA PRO A 69 -1.17 7.10 17.12
C PRO A 69 0.36 6.88 17.04
N ASP A 70 0.82 5.72 16.57
CA ASP A 70 2.24 5.40 16.40
C ASP A 70 2.71 5.71 14.97
N PRO A 71 3.41 6.84 14.73
CA PRO A 71 3.89 7.20 13.39
C PRO A 71 4.99 6.24 12.90
N SER A 72 5.57 5.42 13.77
CA SER A 72 6.58 4.42 13.41
C SER A 72 5.99 3.07 13.00
N LEU A 73 4.65 2.93 12.99
CA LEU A 73 3.97 1.68 12.62
C LEU A 73 4.48 1.18 11.27
N LEU A 74 4.56 2.09 10.30
CA LEU A 74 4.93 1.80 8.91
C LEU A 74 6.43 1.85 8.61
N ALA A 75 7.29 2.14 9.60
CA ALA A 75 8.73 2.29 9.40
C ALA A 75 9.46 0.96 9.10
N SER A 76 8.74 -0.17 9.10
CA SER A 76 9.30 -1.49 8.80
C SER A 76 9.09 -1.89 7.34
N HIS A 77 10.04 -2.65 6.80
CA HIS A 77 9.97 -3.22 5.45
C HIS A 77 8.83 -4.23 5.25
N PHE A 78 8.14 -4.65 6.33
CA PHE A 78 6.94 -5.50 6.22
C PHE A 78 5.81 -4.85 5.43
N TYR A 79 5.79 -3.52 5.30
CA TYR A 79 4.69 -2.77 4.68
C TYR A 79 4.98 -2.26 3.26
N LEU A 80 6.09 -2.67 2.65
CA LEU A 80 6.50 -2.20 1.31
C LEU A 80 5.46 -2.47 0.22
N GLU A 81 4.63 -3.48 0.40
CA GLU A 81 3.56 -3.86 -0.55
C GLU A 81 2.28 -3.03 -0.36
N LEU A 82 2.13 -2.27 0.74
CA LEU A 82 0.90 -1.49 0.99
C LEU A 82 0.62 -0.48 -0.12
N PRO A 83 1.58 0.34 -0.58
CA PRO A 83 1.32 1.28 -1.67
C PRO A 83 0.88 0.60 -2.98
N GLN A 84 1.34 -0.63 -3.23
CA GLN A 84 0.93 -1.40 -4.41
C GLN A 84 -0.55 -1.81 -4.36
N LEU A 85 -1.13 -1.96 -3.17
CA LEU A 85 -2.56 -2.21 -2.99
C LEU A 85 -3.39 -1.05 -3.56
N PHE A 86 -2.99 0.18 -3.25
CA PHE A 86 -3.65 1.39 -3.74
C PHE A 86 -3.49 1.56 -5.26
N ILE A 87 -2.29 1.29 -5.80
CA ILE A 87 -2.07 1.28 -7.25
C ILE A 87 -3.01 0.28 -7.95
N LYS A 88 -3.14 -0.95 -7.44
CA LYS A 88 -4.03 -1.98 -8.01
C LYS A 88 -5.50 -1.57 -7.96
N ALA A 89 -5.90 -0.78 -6.95
CA ALA A 89 -7.23 -0.21 -6.84
C ALA A 89 -7.44 1.06 -7.68
N GLY A 90 -6.39 1.54 -8.38
CA GLY A 90 -6.42 2.78 -9.16
C GLY A 90 -6.24 4.05 -8.32
N ASP A 91 -6.02 3.95 -7.02
CA ASP A 91 -5.80 5.09 -6.12
C ASP A 91 -4.32 5.48 -6.08
N ARG A 92 -3.88 6.15 -7.15
CA ARG A 92 -2.47 6.60 -7.30
C ARG A 92 -2.07 7.61 -6.22
N SER A 93 -2.97 8.54 -5.88
CA SER A 93 -2.72 9.53 -4.84
C SER A 93 -2.60 8.89 -3.45
N GLY A 94 -3.48 7.93 -3.14
CA GLY A 94 -3.40 7.13 -1.92
C GLY A 94 -2.09 6.33 -1.83
N ALA A 95 -1.61 5.74 -2.93
CA ALA A 95 -0.33 5.04 -2.96
C ALA A 95 0.84 5.95 -2.55
N ILE A 96 0.89 7.18 -3.08
CA ILE A 96 1.91 8.18 -2.73
C ILE A 96 1.77 8.60 -1.28
N GLU A 97 0.54 8.85 -0.81
CA GLU A 97 0.27 9.24 0.58
C GLU A 97 0.74 8.19 1.59
N ILE A 98 0.45 6.91 1.33
CA ILE A 98 0.91 5.82 2.17
C ILE A 98 2.43 5.68 2.11
N ALA A 99 3.03 5.74 0.92
CA ALA A 99 4.49 5.67 0.80
C ALA A 99 5.18 6.79 1.59
N LYS A 100 4.62 8.00 1.64
CA LYS A 100 5.14 9.10 2.48
C LYS A 100 5.01 8.80 3.97
N ALA A 101 3.88 8.23 4.40
CA ALA A 101 3.66 7.85 5.79
C ALA A 101 4.66 6.79 6.29
N MET A 102 5.29 6.04 5.38
CA MET A 102 6.36 5.07 5.71
C MET A 102 7.73 5.73 6.01
N GLY A 103 7.90 7.04 5.77
CA GLY A 103 9.17 7.74 5.95
C GLY A 103 10.29 7.13 5.09
N ASN A 104 11.45 6.84 5.69
CA ASN A 104 12.58 6.25 4.97
C ASN A 104 12.27 4.89 4.32
N ALA A 105 11.39 4.09 4.90
CA ALA A 105 10.95 2.82 4.30
C ALA A 105 10.13 3.05 3.02
N GLY A 106 9.58 4.26 2.84
CA GLY A 106 8.80 4.70 1.69
C GLY A 106 9.60 5.01 0.43
N VAL A 107 10.93 5.17 0.52
CA VAL A 107 11.77 5.52 -0.64
C VAL A 107 11.65 4.48 -1.76
N LEU A 108 11.73 3.19 -1.42
CA LEU A 108 11.59 2.12 -2.41
C LEU A 108 10.18 2.09 -3.04
N PRO A 109 9.07 2.17 -2.27
CA PRO A 109 7.74 2.32 -2.83
C PRO A 109 7.57 3.54 -3.74
N LEU A 110 8.10 4.72 -3.37
CA LEU A 110 8.02 5.92 -4.21
C LEU A 110 8.70 5.71 -5.57
N ILE A 111 9.85 5.03 -5.61
CA ILE A 111 10.53 4.67 -6.85
C ILE A 111 9.66 3.70 -7.67
N GLY A 112 9.07 2.69 -7.04
CA GLY A 112 8.20 1.72 -7.71
C GLY A 112 6.95 2.37 -8.31
N ILE A 113 6.29 3.26 -7.54
CA ILE A 113 5.15 4.06 -7.99
C ILE A 113 5.56 4.91 -9.19
N ALA A 114 6.67 5.65 -9.10
CA ALA A 114 7.12 6.51 -10.18
C ALA A 114 7.44 5.74 -11.45
N ALA A 115 8.07 4.56 -11.33
CA ALA A 115 8.29 3.68 -12.46
C ALA A 115 6.94 3.30 -13.10
N HIS A 116 5.99 2.77 -12.31
CA HIS A 116 4.68 2.36 -12.81
C HIS A 116 3.92 3.50 -13.51
N LEU A 117 3.88 4.69 -12.92
CA LEU A 117 3.24 5.87 -13.53
C LEU A 117 3.88 6.26 -14.86
N ALA A 118 5.21 6.19 -14.97
CA ALA A 118 5.90 6.45 -16.23
C ALA A 118 5.64 5.37 -17.30
N GLN A 119 5.44 4.10 -16.89
CA GLN A 119 5.01 3.03 -17.80
C GLN A 119 3.67 3.39 -18.45
N ASP A 120 2.73 3.89 -17.64
CA ASP A 120 1.43 4.38 -18.08
C ASP A 120 1.50 5.72 -18.86
N GLY A 121 2.69 6.29 -19.03
CA GLY A 121 2.92 7.57 -19.70
C GLY A 121 2.67 8.80 -18.82
N ASP A 122 2.36 8.62 -17.54
CA ASP A 122 2.13 9.69 -16.56
C ASP A 122 3.45 10.18 -15.95
N MET A 123 4.22 10.94 -16.75
CA MET A 123 5.49 11.50 -16.31
C MET A 123 5.34 12.59 -15.25
N ALA A 124 4.20 13.28 -15.20
CA ALA A 124 3.93 14.28 -14.18
C ALA A 124 3.72 13.61 -12.81
N GLY A 125 2.92 12.55 -12.77
CA GLY A 125 2.73 11.73 -11.57
C GLY A 125 4.03 11.03 -11.13
N ALA A 126 4.83 10.53 -12.07
CA ALA A 126 6.14 9.96 -11.75
C ALA A 126 7.07 10.99 -11.09
N HIS A 127 7.08 12.22 -11.59
CA HIS A 127 7.86 13.31 -10.98
C HIS A 127 7.33 13.69 -9.59
N ASP A 128 6.01 13.80 -9.44
CA ASP A 128 5.36 14.10 -8.16
C ASP A 128 5.71 13.07 -7.08
N ALA A 129 5.60 11.77 -7.40
CA ALA A 129 5.99 10.70 -6.49
C ALA A 129 7.46 10.81 -6.03
N LEU A 130 8.39 11.04 -6.96
CA LEU A 130 9.81 11.17 -6.63
C LEU A 130 10.13 12.47 -5.86
N SER A 131 9.30 13.51 -5.98
CA SER A 131 9.50 14.80 -5.28
C SER A 131 9.47 14.66 -3.75
N HIS A 132 8.88 13.56 -3.25
CA HIS A 132 8.80 13.26 -1.83
C HIS A 132 10.03 12.53 -1.27
N MET A 133 11.03 12.25 -2.09
CA MET A 133 12.32 11.74 -1.64
C MET A 133 13.23 12.89 -1.19
N GLU A 134 13.80 12.78 0.01
CA GLU A 134 14.69 13.81 0.57
C GLU A 134 16.04 13.88 -0.17
N ASP A 135 16.58 12.74 -0.57
CA ASP A 135 17.86 12.65 -1.30
C ASP A 135 17.73 13.15 -2.74
N GLU A 136 18.23 14.36 -2.99
CA GLU A 136 18.15 15.02 -4.31
C GLU A 136 18.97 14.32 -5.40
N ASP A 137 20.12 13.75 -5.04
CA ASP A 137 21.01 13.08 -5.98
C ASP A 137 20.38 11.75 -6.42
N LEU A 138 19.86 10.98 -5.47
CA LEU A 138 19.10 9.77 -5.74
C LEU A 138 17.85 10.09 -6.57
N ARG A 139 17.07 11.10 -6.17
CA ARG A 139 15.87 11.55 -6.91
C ARG A 139 16.20 11.89 -8.36
N THR A 140 17.26 12.67 -8.58
CA THR A 140 17.72 13.07 -9.93
C THR A 140 18.18 11.85 -10.74
N MET A 141 18.93 10.94 -10.13
CA MET A 141 19.38 9.71 -10.77
C MET A 141 18.20 8.84 -11.20
N ILE A 142 17.21 8.63 -10.32
CA ILE A 142 16.02 7.83 -10.62
C ILE A 142 15.19 8.46 -11.72
N LEU A 143 14.93 9.78 -11.67
CA LEU A 143 14.17 10.47 -12.71
C LEU A 143 14.81 10.32 -14.09
N ARG A 144 16.14 10.44 -14.19
CA ARG A 144 16.88 10.20 -15.44
C ARG A 144 16.68 8.77 -15.96
N LYS A 145 16.70 7.77 -15.07
CA LYS A 145 16.46 6.37 -15.44
C LYS A 145 15.02 6.17 -15.92
N VAL A 146 14.03 6.69 -15.19
CA VAL A 146 12.61 6.58 -15.56
C VAL A 146 12.37 7.16 -16.97
N ILE A 147 12.89 8.35 -17.26
CA ILE A 147 12.81 8.98 -18.59
C ILE A 147 13.51 8.13 -19.66
N ALA A 148 14.71 7.63 -19.38
CA ALA A 148 15.49 6.86 -20.35
C ALA A 148 14.84 5.52 -20.72
N TYR A 149 14.15 4.87 -19.79
CA TYR A 149 13.51 3.57 -20.00
C TYR A 149 12.05 3.65 -20.46
N GLN A 150 11.40 4.83 -20.37
CA GLN A 150 10.02 5.02 -20.83
C GLN A 150 9.75 4.50 -22.25
N PRO A 151 10.59 4.79 -23.27
CA PRO A 151 10.35 4.29 -24.64
C PRO A 151 10.53 2.77 -24.78
N MET A 152 11.37 2.16 -23.93
CA MET A 152 11.57 0.70 -23.93
C MET A 152 10.39 -0.01 -23.28
N ILE A 153 9.84 0.56 -22.20
CA ILE A 153 8.68 -0.01 -21.51
C ILE A 153 7.46 0.00 -22.45
N GLN A 154 7.15 1.13 -23.08
CA GLN A 154 6.02 1.22 -24.01
C GLN A 154 6.14 0.28 -25.23
N ARG A 155 7.36 -0.02 -25.68
CA ARG A 155 7.63 -0.98 -26.77
C ARG A 155 7.39 -2.44 -26.36
N LEU A 156 7.64 -2.79 -25.10
CA LEU A 156 7.40 -4.14 -24.58
C LEU A 156 5.89 -4.44 -24.49
N ASP A 157 5.08 -3.48 -24.03
CA ASP A 157 3.62 -3.65 -23.94
C ASP A 157 2.95 -3.66 -25.32
N GLY A 158 3.42 -2.82 -26.25
CA GLY A 158 2.93 -2.81 -27.63
C GLY A 158 3.27 -4.09 -28.41
N SER A 159 4.38 -4.77 -28.09
CA SER A 159 4.78 -6.03 -28.74
C SER A 159 3.99 -7.23 -28.23
N ASN A 160 3.51 -7.22 -26.98
CA ASN A 160 2.68 -8.29 -26.42
C ASN A 160 1.23 -8.28 -26.94
N LEU A 161 0.73 -7.15 -27.47
CA LEU A 161 -0.61 -7.06 -28.06
C LEU A 161 -0.68 -7.57 -29.52
N VAL A 162 0.47 -7.68 -30.21
CA VAL A 162 0.53 -8.10 -31.62
C VAL A 162 0.77 -9.62 -31.79
N GLY A 163 1.12 -10.33 -30.71
CA GLY A 163 1.41 -11.78 -30.76
C GLY A 163 0.20 -12.73 -30.70
N GLY A 164 -1.03 -12.22 -30.57
CA GLY A 164 -2.23 -13.02 -30.31
C GLY A 164 -3.18 -13.26 -31.49
N GLN A 165 -2.93 -12.71 -32.68
CA GLN A 165 -3.83 -12.86 -33.83
C GLN A 165 -3.07 -13.31 -35.09
N ALA A 166 -2.58 -14.55 -35.11
CA ALA A 166 -2.16 -15.20 -36.37
C ALA A 166 -2.01 -16.72 -36.22
N ALA A 167 -3.05 -17.46 -35.82
CA ALA A 167 -3.06 -18.93 -35.99
C ALA A 167 -4.46 -19.57 -35.81
N GLU A 168 -5.52 -19.02 -36.40
CA GLU A 168 -6.74 -19.80 -36.64
C GLU A 168 -7.24 -19.51 -38.05
N GLY A 169 -6.95 -20.44 -38.96
CA GLY A 169 -7.41 -20.34 -40.34
C GLY A 169 -6.56 -21.11 -41.33
N ASP A 170 -6.20 -22.36 -41.04
CA ASP A 170 -5.98 -23.32 -42.12
C ASP A 170 -6.06 -24.76 -41.59
N SER A 171 -7.28 -25.27 -41.53
CA SER A 171 -7.52 -26.71 -41.49
C SER A 171 -8.87 -27.01 -42.12
N LEU A 172 -8.85 -27.46 -43.39
CA LEU A 172 -9.64 -28.55 -43.96
C LEU A 172 -9.70 -28.43 -45.49
N ALA A 173 -8.69 -29.01 -46.15
CA ALA A 173 -8.83 -29.54 -47.51
C ALA A 173 -7.69 -30.52 -47.81
N ALA A 174 -7.92 -31.81 -47.54
CA ALA A 174 -7.44 -32.97 -48.29
C ALA A 174 -7.90 -34.27 -47.60
#